data_AF-A0AAV8YDF7-F1
#
_entry.id   AF-A0AAV8YDF7-F1
#
_cell.length_a   1.000
_cell.length_b   1.000
_cell.length_c   1.000
_cell.angle_alpha   90.00
_cell.angle_beta   90.00
_cell.angle_gamma   90.00
#
_symmetry.space_group_name_H-M   'P 1'
#
loop_
_entity.id
_entity.type
_entity.pdbx_description
1 polymer ?
#
loop_
_entity_poly.entity_id
_entity_poly.type
_entity_poly.pdbx_seq_one_letter_code
_entity_poly.pdbx_strand_id
1 'polypeptide(L)' 'MSTRSLPTLSRTQVFEWHKAFSEGREVIENLHRASRPSASVNDDNIENVTEIVLENRRVGIREIAEALLWIDS' A
#
# COMPACT_ATOMS: atom_id res chain seq x y z
N MET A 1 17.80 -23.05 -12.24
CA MET A 1 17.42 -22.33 -11.01
C MET A 1 17.94 -20.90 -11.14
N SER A 2 17.05 -19.90 -11.19
CA SER A 2 17.42 -18.49 -11.30
C SER A 2 17.36 -17.87 -9.91
N THR A 3 18.50 -17.47 -9.36
CA THR A 3 18.59 -16.74 -8.11
C THR A 3 18.09 -15.31 -8.36
N ARG A 4 16.95 -14.95 -7.76
CA ARG A 4 16.51 -13.55 -7.71
C ARG A 4 17.58 -12.76 -6.94
N SER A 5 18.38 -11.97 -7.66
CA SER A 5 19.18 -10.91 -7.06
C SER A 5 18.22 -9.94 -6.38
N LEU A 6 18.29 -9.82 -5.06
CA LEU A 6 17.53 -8.80 -4.36
C LEU A 6 18.12 -7.42 -4.72
N PRO A 7 17.28 -6.38 -4.86
CA PRO A 7 17.76 -5.05 -5.17
C PRO A 7 18.78 -4.59 -4.11
N THR A 8 19.95 -4.17 -4.56
CA THR A 8 20.97 -3.58 -3.69
C THR A 8 20.60 -2.14 -3.38
N LEU A 9 20.84 -1.70 -2.14
CA LEU A 9 20.59 -0.32 -1.73
C LEU A 9 21.58 0.64 -2.40
N SER A 10 21.11 1.82 -2.79
CA SER A 10 22.00 2.88 -3.28
C SER A 10 22.89 3.41 -2.15
N ARG A 11 24.02 4.05 -2.51
CA ARG A 11 24.97 4.63 -1.55
C ARG A 11 24.28 5.59 -0.58
N THR A 12 23.37 6.43 -1.07
CA THR A 12 22.61 7.39 -0.24
C THR A 12 21.74 6.68 0.78
N GLN A 13 21.02 5.63 0.36
CA GLN A 13 20.17 4.84 1.26
C GLN A 13 21.00 4.17 2.37
N VAL A 14 22.19 3.66 2.02
CA VAL A 14 23.12 3.08 3.01
C VAL A 14 23.55 4.11 4.05
N PHE A 15 23.86 5.36 3.64
CA PHE A 15 24.24 6.42 4.58
C PHE A 15 23.10 6.85 5.50
N GLU A 16 21.88 6.98 4.98
CA GLU A 16 20.70 7.31 5.78
C GLU A 16 20.42 6.25 6.83
N TRP A 17 20.47 4.97 6.45
CA TRP A 17 20.31 3.84 7.37
C TRP A 17 21.41 3.82 8.44
N HIS A 18 22.67 3.99 8.04
CA HIS A 18 23.80 4.03 8.96
C HIS A 18 23.67 5.18 9.98
N LYS A 19 23.28 6.37 9.51
CA LYS A 19 23.07 7.54 10.37
C LYS A 19 21.93 7.30 11.36
N ALA A 20 20.76 6.87 10.87
CA ALA A 20 19.60 6.61 11.72
C ALA A 20 19.88 5.53 12.78
N PHE A 21 20.62 4.48 12.40
CA PHE A 21 21.07 3.46 13.34
C PHE A 21 22.01 4.02 14.41
N SER A 22 22.99 4.84 14.01
CA SER A 22 23.95 5.47 14.92
C SER A 22 23.29 6.47 15.89
N GLU A 23 22.19 7.09 15.48
CA GLU A 23 21.38 8.02 16.28
C GLU A 23 20.40 7.30 17.24
N GLY A 24 20.44 5.96 17.30
CA GLY A 24 19.66 5.18 18.26
C GLY A 24 18.21 4.93 17.83
N ARG A 25 17.94 4.85 16.52
CA ARG A 25 16.60 4.53 16.01
C ARG A 25 16.11 3.17 16.54
N GLU A 26 15.04 3.19 17.34
CA GLU A 26 14.38 2.00 17.90
C GLU A 26 13.28 1.42 16.99
N VAL A 27 12.84 2.17 15.97
CA VAL A 27 11.73 1.80 15.08
C VAL A 27 12.22 0.88 13.95
N ILE A 28 11.88 -0.41 14.06
CA ILE A 28 12.11 -1.46 13.05
C ILE A 28 11.07 -1.40 11.92
N GLU A 29 9.93 -0.75 12.16
CA GLU A 29 8.90 -0.59 11.15
C GLU A 29 9.42 0.20 9.95
N ASN A 30 8.98 -0.24 8.77
CA ASN A 30 9.27 0.46 7.53
C ASN A 30 8.69 1.87 7.64
N LEU A 31 9.56 2.89 7.59
CA LEU A 31 9.13 4.28 7.54
C LEU A 31 8.10 4.40 6.42
N HIS A 32 6.97 5.01 6.73
CA HIS A 32 5.91 5.24 5.77
C HIS A 32 6.51 6.01 4.60
N ARG A 33 6.86 5.32 3.51
CA ARG A 33 7.17 5.98 2.26
C ARG A 33 5.89 6.73 1.90
N ALA A 34 6.03 7.96 1.45
CA ALA A 34 4.98 8.59 0.66
C ALA A 34 4.81 7.76 -0.62
N SER A 35 4.11 6.64 -0.49
CA SER A 35 3.48 5.98 -1.61
C SER A 35 2.57 7.04 -2.23
N ARG A 36 2.53 7.09 -3.57
CA ARG A 36 1.48 7.85 -4.25
C ARG A 36 0.16 7.48 -3.57
N PRO A 37 -0.64 8.44 -3.07
CA PRO A 37 -1.95 8.12 -2.52
C PRO A 37 -2.64 7.24 -3.55
N SER A 38 -2.86 5.98 -3.20
CA SER A 38 -3.67 5.11 -4.02
C SER A 38 -5.08 5.67 -3.87
N ALA A 39 -5.58 6.34 -4.90
CA ALA A 39 -6.98 6.82 -4.92
C ALA A 39 -7.97 5.67 -4.63
N SER A 40 -7.54 4.42 -4.87
CA SER A 40 -8.29 3.21 -4.56
C SER A 40 -8.36 2.80 -3.08
N VAL A 41 -7.55 3.38 -2.19
CA VAL A 41 -7.54 3.04 -0.75
C VAL A 41 -7.77 4.33 0.03
N ASN A 42 -9.01 4.77 0.06
CA ASN A 42 -9.51 5.84 0.92
C ASN A 42 -10.67 5.30 1.78
N ASP A 43 -11.04 6.02 2.84
CA ASP A 43 -12.05 5.57 3.79
C ASP A 43 -13.43 5.40 3.12
N ASP A 44 -13.78 6.29 2.18
CA ASP A 44 -15.04 6.25 1.42
C ASP A 44 -15.17 4.96 0.57
N ASN A 45 -14.10 4.59 -0.12
CA ASN A 45 -14.03 3.37 -0.93
C ASN A 45 -14.07 2.12 -0.04
N ILE A 46 -13.50 2.17 1.17
CA ILE A 46 -13.62 1.07 2.13
C ILE A 46 -15.08 0.92 2.57
N GLU A 47 -15.76 2.01 2.92
CA GLU A 47 -17.17 1.99 3.31
C GLU A 47 -18.06 1.46 2.18
N ASN A 48 -17.90 1.96 0.95
CA ASN A 48 -18.66 1.51 -0.22
C ASN A 48 -18.45 0.01 -0.51
N VAL A 49 -17.21 -0.49 -0.42
CA VAL A 49 -16.94 -1.93 -0.58
C VAL A 49 -17.64 -2.74 0.51
N THR A 50 -17.65 -2.25 1.75
CA THR A 50 -18.33 -2.95 2.84
C THR A 50 -19.83 -3.04 2.62
N GLU A 51 -20.47 -1.97 2.16
CA GLU A 51 -21.91 -1.95 1.86
C GLU A 51 -22.27 -2.94 0.74
N ILE A 52 -21.57 -2.89 -0.40
CA ILE A 52 -21.80 -3.79 -1.54
C ILE A 52 -21.67 -5.27 -1.13
N VAL A 53 -20.66 -5.61 -0.31
CA VAL A 53 -20.44 -6.99 0.16
C VAL A 53 -21.50 -7.42 1.19
N LEU A 54 -21.98 -6.50 2.03
CA LEU A 54 -23.05 -6.78 2.99
C LEU A 54 -24.39 -7.03 2.28
N GLU A 55 -24.69 -6.27 1.24
CA GLU A 55 -25.89 -6.44 0.40
C GLU A 55 -25.84 -7.75 -0.39
N ASN A 56 -24.70 -8.06 -1.01
CA ASN A 56 -24.53 -9.29 -1.78
C ASN A 56 -23.14 -9.92 -1.60
N ARG A 57 -23.05 -10.91 -0.72
CA ARG A 57 -21.80 -11.66 -0.45
C ARG A 57 -21.27 -12.47 -1.64
N ARG A 58 -22.01 -12.61 -2.74
CA ARG A 58 -21.56 -13.32 -3.95
C ARG A 58 -20.98 -12.39 -5.02
N VAL A 59 -20.96 -11.08 -4.75
CA VAL A 59 -20.41 -10.08 -5.67
C VAL A 59 -18.94 -10.36 -5.98
N GLY A 60 -18.57 -10.24 -7.25
CA GLY A 60 -17.19 -10.41 -7.72
C GLY A 60 -16.35 -9.14 -7.55
N ILE A 61 -15.04 -9.32 -7.48
CA ILE A 61 -14.07 -8.19 -7.36
C ILE A 61 -14.22 -7.20 -8.52
N ARG A 62 -14.51 -7.68 -9.74
CA ARG A 62 -14.68 -6.81 -10.92
C ARG A 62 -15.95 -5.96 -10.81
N GLU A 63 -17.04 -6.52 -10.31
CA GLU A 63 -18.31 -5.80 -10.13
C GLU A 63 -18.17 -4.72 -9.05
N ILE A 64 -17.48 -5.02 -7.95
CA ILE A 64 -17.11 -4.04 -6.93
C ILE A 64 -16.28 -2.91 -7.56
N ALA A 65 -15.25 -3.25 -8.34
CA ALA A 65 -14.38 -2.26 -8.98
C ALA A 65 -15.15 -1.36 -9.96
N GLU A 66 -16.06 -1.92 -10.75
CA GLU A 66 -16.93 -1.13 -11.63
C GLU A 66 -17.82 -0.19 -10.81
N ALA A 67 -18.49 -0.68 -9.75
CA ALA A 67 -19.33 0.15 -8.89
C ALA A 67 -18.58 1.34 -8.28
N LEU A 68 -17.36 1.12 -7.77
CA LEU A 68 -16.51 2.18 -7.24
C LEU A 68 -16.12 3.22 -8.31
N LEU A 69 -15.87 2.78 -9.55
CA LEU A 69 -15.57 3.71 -10.65
C LEU A 69 -16.77 4.59 -11.05
N TRP A 70 -18.00 4.09 -10.90
CA TRP A 70 -19.21 4.88 -11.14
C TRP A 70 -19.47 5.91 -10.03
N ILE A 71 -19.06 5.63 -8.81
CA ILE A 71 -19.23 6.54 -7.66
C ILE A 71 -18.30 7.76 -7.77
N ASP A 72 -17.13 7.60 -8.41
CA ASP A 72 -16.15 8.67 -8.61
C ASP A 72 -16.41 9.58 -9.85
N SER A 73 -17.51 9.39 -10.61
CA SER A 73 -17.91 10.17 -11.79
C SER A 73 -19.15 11.04 -11.57
#